data_AF-A0A2E0VRT5-F1
#
_entry.id   AF-A0A2E0VRT5-F1
#
_cell.length_a   1.000
_cell.length_b   1.000
_cell.length_c   1.000
_cell.angle_alpha   90.00
_cell.angle_beta   90.00
_cell.angle_gamma   90.00
#
_symmetry.space_group_name_H-M   'P 1'
#
loop_
_entity.id
_entity.type
_entity.pdbx_description
1 polymer ?
#
loop_
_entity_poly.entity_id
_entity_poly.type
_entity_poly.pdbx_seq_one_letter_code
_entity_poly.pdbx_strand_id
1 'polypeptide(L)'
;MKRMMIFSFATMFIFLLGCNQPADVNALLKNAESRDNLYSAILDDHELTMELMEKMMSNDHAKMMMMNSKEMMKMMMGNKEMMKMMGQDGDAMAQMMEGMMGNHQMMG
;
A
#
# COMPACT_ATOMS: atom_id res chain seq x y z
N MET A 1 -40.75 -42.17 6.15
CA MET A 1 -39.30 -42.24 5.88
C MET A 1 -38.87 -41.43 4.66
N LYS A 2 -39.37 -41.72 3.44
CA LYS A 2 -38.98 -40.97 2.21
C LYS A 2 -39.14 -39.44 2.28
N ARG A 3 -40.26 -38.95 2.84
CA ARG A 3 -40.49 -37.49 2.99
C ARG A 3 -39.52 -36.83 3.98
N MET A 4 -39.16 -37.53 5.06
CA MET A 4 -38.20 -37.05 6.06
C MET A 4 -36.79 -36.95 5.48
N MET A 5 -36.43 -37.90 4.61
CA MET A 5 -35.15 -37.94 3.91
C MET A 5 -35.00 -36.77 2.92
N ILE A 6 -36.08 -36.39 2.23
CA ILE A 6 -36.11 -35.25 1.31
C ILE A 6 -35.91 -33.92 2.05
N PHE A 7 -36.55 -33.74 3.21
CA PHE A 7 -36.37 -32.53 4.03
C PHE A 7 -34.94 -32.39 4.54
N SER A 8 -34.31 -33.49 4.97
CA SER A 8 -32.91 -33.48 5.43
C SER A 8 -31.92 -33.18 4.29
N PHE A 9 -32.21 -33.60 3.07
CA PHE A 9 -31.36 -33.33 1.91
C PHE A 9 -31.50 -31.88 1.43
N ALA A 10 -32.71 -31.33 1.50
CA ALA A 10 -33.00 -29.95 1.13
C ALA A 10 -32.32 -28.93 2.06
N THR A 11 -32.32 -29.17 3.38
CA THR A 11 -31.61 -28.29 4.32
C THR A 11 -30.10 -28.31 4.11
N MET A 12 -29.51 -29.49 3.89
CA MET A 12 -28.08 -29.63 3.60
C MET A 12 -27.67 -28.89 2.32
N PHE A 13 -28.52 -28.91 1.28
CA PHE A 13 -28.27 -28.18 0.03
C PHE A 13 -28.30 -26.66 0.24
N ILE A 14 -29.19 -26.13 1.08
CA ILE A 14 -29.28 -24.69 1.37
C ILE A 14 -28.03 -24.20 2.12
N PHE A 15 -27.49 -25.00 3.05
CA PHE A 15 -26.23 -24.66 3.73
C PHE A 15 -25.03 -24.63 2.79
N LEU A 16 -24.96 -25.55 1.82
CA LEU A 16 -23.88 -25.58 0.82
C LEU A 16 -23.92 -24.38 -0.14
N LEU A 17 -25.11 -23.86 -0.46
CA LEU A 17 -25.25 -22.65 -1.28
C LEU A 17 -24.94 -21.37 -0.50
N GLY A 18 -25.06 -21.38 0.83
CA GLY A 18 -24.77 -20.24 1.70
C GLY A 18 -23.28 -19.98 1.96
N CYS A 19 -22.40 -20.94 1.70
CA CYS A 19 -20.96 -20.81 1.93
C CYS A 19 -20.21 -19.97 0.88
N ASN A 20 -20.87 -19.53 -0.20
CA ASN A 20 -20.23 -18.76 -1.28
C ASN A 20 -20.61 -17.27 -1.25
N GLN A 21 -20.89 -16.72 -0.06
CA GLN A 21 -21.14 -15.30 0.08
C GLN A 21 -19.86 -14.53 -0.27
N PRO A 22 -19.92 -13.54 -1.17
CA PRO A 22 -18.75 -12.71 -1.48
C PRO A 22 -18.26 -12.08 -0.19
N ALA A 23 -16.97 -12.21 0.08
CA ALA A 23 -16.37 -11.63 1.27
C ALA A 23 -16.66 -10.12 1.29
N ASP A 24 -17.25 -9.63 2.39
CA ASP A 24 -17.43 -8.20 2.56
C ASP A 24 -16.07 -7.56 2.88
N VAL A 25 -15.43 -7.06 1.83
CA VAL A 25 -14.14 -6.37 1.92
C VAL A 25 -14.21 -5.20 2.91
N ASN A 26 -15.35 -4.52 3.03
CA ASN A 26 -15.49 -3.42 3.98
C ASN A 26 -15.50 -3.92 5.43
N ALA A 27 -16.09 -5.08 5.69
CA ALA A 27 -16.04 -5.70 7.01
C ALA A 27 -14.61 -6.11 7.37
N LEU A 28 -13.86 -6.67 6.41
CA LEU A 28 -12.44 -7.02 6.59
C LEU A 28 -11.58 -5.80 6.89
N LEU A 29 -11.77 -4.67 6.19
CA LEU A 29 -10.96 -3.46 6.38
C LEU A 29 -11.27 -2.71 7.69
N LYS A 30 -12.50 -2.85 8.22
CA LYS A 30 -12.92 -2.23 9.49
C LYS A 30 -12.32 -2.93 10.72
N ASN A 31 -12.07 -4.23 10.63
CA ASN A 31 -11.47 -4.98 11.72
C ASN A 31 -9.93 -4.79 11.71
N ALA A 32 -9.36 -4.43 12.86
CA ALA A 32 -7.92 -4.15 12.96
C ALA A 32 -7.05 -5.41 12.80
N GLU A 33 -7.47 -6.54 13.37
CA GLU A 33 -6.78 -7.84 13.27
C GLU A 33 -6.85 -8.38 11.84
N SER A 34 -8.02 -8.31 11.19
CA SER A 34 -8.18 -8.67 9.78
C SER A 34 -7.30 -7.82 8.87
N ARG A 35 -7.17 -6.53 9.14
CA ARG A 35 -6.32 -5.63 8.36
C ARG A 35 -4.83 -5.94 8.55
N ASP A 36 -4.42 -6.25 9.78
CA ASP A 36 -3.03 -6.63 10.08
C ASP A 36 -2.65 -7.96 9.42
N ASN A 37 -3.54 -8.95 9.49
CA ASN A 37 -3.36 -10.23 8.80
C ASN A 37 -3.30 -10.07 7.28
N LEU A 38 -4.14 -9.20 6.71
CA LEU A 38 -4.14 -8.90 5.29
C LEU A 38 -2.80 -8.27 4.85
N TYR A 39 -2.32 -7.26 5.59
CA TYR A 39 -1.03 -6.64 5.28
C TYR A 39 0.12 -7.62 5.42
N SER A 40 0.14 -8.43 6.48
CA SER A 40 1.18 -9.44 6.68
C SER A 40 1.19 -10.45 5.53
N ALA A 41 0.02 -10.97 5.13
CA ALA A 41 -0.08 -11.90 4.01
C ALA A 41 0.42 -11.32 2.68
N ILE A 42 0.19 -10.03 2.43
CA ILE A 42 0.71 -9.36 1.23
C ILE A 42 2.24 -9.18 1.32
N LEU A 43 2.74 -8.72 2.47
CA LEU A 43 4.16 -8.39 2.68
C LEU A 43 5.07 -9.63 2.78
N ASP A 44 4.52 -10.76 3.23
CA ASP A 44 5.24 -12.04 3.33
C ASP A 44 5.28 -12.80 2.00
N ASP A 45 4.46 -12.40 1.02
CA ASP A 45 4.45 -12.97 -0.33
C ASP A 45 5.18 -12.04 -1.33
N HIS A 46 6.20 -12.58 -1.99
CA HIS A 46 7.04 -11.79 -2.89
C HIS A 46 6.28 -11.26 -4.12
N GLU A 47 5.44 -12.08 -4.75
CA GLU A 47 4.72 -11.69 -5.96
C GLU A 47 3.67 -10.63 -5.63
N LEU A 48 2.92 -10.82 -4.55
CA LEU A 48 1.91 -9.86 -4.10
C LEU A 48 2.54 -8.55 -3.64
N THR A 49 3.71 -8.60 -2.99
CA THR A 49 4.45 -7.39 -2.64
C THR A 49 4.88 -6.61 -3.88
N MET A 50 5.40 -7.31 -4.90
CA MET A 50 5.80 -6.68 -6.16
C MET A 50 4.61 -6.04 -6.87
N GLU A 51 3.48 -6.74 -6.94
CA GLU A 51 2.25 -6.19 -7.53
C GLU A 51 1.73 -5.00 -6.73
N LEU A 52 1.73 -5.06 -5.39
CA LEU A 52 1.33 -3.95 -4.53
C LEU A 52 2.17 -2.71 -4.82
N MET A 53 3.49 -2.86 -4.95
CA MET A 53 4.39 -1.76 -5.32
C MET A 53 4.03 -1.17 -6.69
N GLU A 54 3.79 -2.00 -7.70
CA GLU A 54 3.37 -1.53 -9.02
C GLU A 54 2.05 -0.75 -8.96
N LYS A 55 1.06 -1.25 -8.23
CA LYS A 55 -0.22 -0.55 -8.02
C LYS A 55 -0.02 0.78 -7.33
N MET A 56 0.80 0.85 -6.28
CA MET A 56 1.12 2.12 -5.60
C MET A 56 1.80 3.11 -6.55
N MET A 57 2.75 2.67 -7.36
CA MET A 57 3.46 3.54 -8.31
C MET A 57 2.56 4.01 -9.47
N SER A 58 1.56 3.22 -9.86
CA SER A 58 0.57 3.62 -10.85
C SER A 58 -0.49 4.59 -10.30
N ASN A 59 -0.64 4.68 -8.97
CA ASN A 59 -1.68 5.48 -8.32
C ASN A 59 -1.15 6.86 -7.89
N ASP A 60 -1.78 7.93 -8.38
CA ASP A 60 -1.33 9.31 -8.09
C ASP A 60 -1.39 9.69 -6.61
N HIS A 61 -2.42 9.25 -5.89
CA HIS A 61 -2.54 9.52 -4.47
C HIS A 61 -1.45 8.79 -3.67
N ALA A 62 -1.23 7.51 -3.95
CA ALA A 62 -0.18 6.72 -3.31
C ALA A 62 1.22 7.28 -3.61
N LYS A 63 1.49 7.64 -4.88
CA LYS A 63 2.72 8.34 -5.27
C LYS A 63 2.94 9.62 -4.46
N MET A 64 1.92 10.48 -4.34
CA MET A 64 2.03 11.71 -3.56
C MET A 64 2.30 11.43 -2.08
N MET A 65 1.66 10.42 -1.50
CA MET A 65 1.91 10.01 -0.11
C MET A 65 3.34 9.50 0.09
N MET A 66 3.87 8.74 -0.86
CA MET A 66 5.24 8.24 -0.83
C MET A 66 6.26 9.39 -0.96
N MET A 67 6.08 10.27 -1.95
CA MET A 67 6.99 11.41 -2.19
C MET A 67 7.03 12.40 -1.03
N ASN A 68 5.88 12.64 -0.38
CA ASN A 68 5.79 13.55 0.76
C ASN A 68 6.05 12.87 2.11
N SER A 69 6.44 11.59 2.12
CA SER A 69 6.75 10.87 3.35
C SER A 69 8.06 11.35 3.96
N LYS A 70 7.98 11.95 5.14
CA LYS A 70 9.16 12.39 5.91
C LYS A 70 10.13 11.25 6.20
N GLU A 71 9.63 10.04 6.46
CA GLU A 71 10.48 8.89 6.72
C GLU A 71 11.22 8.42 5.47
N MET A 72 10.56 8.45 4.30
CA MET A 72 11.22 8.17 3.03
C MET A 72 12.31 9.21 2.75
N MET A 73 12.01 10.49 2.94
CA MET A 73 12.98 11.58 2.80
C MET A 73 14.16 11.42 3.75
N LYS A 74 13.91 11.05 5.02
CA LYS A 74 14.95 10.78 6.02
C LYS A 74 15.81 9.58 5.64
N MET A 75 15.22 8.52 5.08
CA MET A 75 15.96 7.36 4.61
C MET A 75 16.89 7.72 3.45
N MET A 76 16.42 8.52 2.50
CA MET A 76 17.23 9.02 1.38
C MET A 76 18.41 9.88 1.87
N MET A 77 18.15 10.86 2.75
CA MET A 77 19.21 11.72 3.31
C MET A 77 20.15 10.98 4.27
N GLY A 78 19.65 9.95 4.97
CA GLY A 78 20.45 9.15 5.89
C GLY A 78 21.42 8.21 5.19
N ASN A 79 21.19 7.93 3.90
CA ASN A 79 22.09 7.11 3.10
C ASN A 79 23.29 7.95 2.64
N LYS A 80 24.43 7.76 3.33
CA LYS A 80 25.70 8.45 3.04
C LYS A 80 26.19 8.26 1.60
N GLU A 81 25.89 7.12 0.98
CA GLU A 81 26.30 6.82 -0.39
C GLU A 81 25.46 7.61 -1.40
N MET A 82 24.15 7.71 -1.17
CA MET A 82 23.25 8.57 -1.93
C MET A 82 23.61 10.05 -1.77
N MET A 83 23.89 10.51 -0.55
CA MET A 83 24.35 11.88 -0.29
C MET A 83 25.70 12.18 -0.97
N LYS A 84 26.60 11.19 -1.02
CA LYS A 84 27.88 11.33 -1.73
C LYS A 84 27.69 11.42 -3.23
N MET A 85 26.79 10.62 -3.83
CA MET A 85 26.46 10.73 -5.25
C MET A 85 25.82 12.08 -5.58
N MET A 86 24.85 12.54 -4.79
CA MET A 86 24.25 13.87 -4.95
C MET A 86 25.24 15.03 -4.79
N GLY A 87 26.22 14.89 -3.89
CA GLY A 87 27.28 15.88 -3.69
C GLY A 87 28.39 15.84 -4.75
N GLN A 88 28.47 14.78 -5.56
CA GLN A 88 29.42 14.66 -6.66
C GLN A 88 28.87 15.29 -7.96
N ASP A 89 27.56 15.24 -8.18
CA ASP A 89 26.86 16.06 -9.18
C ASP A 89 26.62 17.48 -8.61
N GLY A 90 27.68 18.29 -8.56
CA GLY A 90 27.64 19.66 -8.05
C GLY A 90 26.55 20.54 -8.70
N ASP A 91 26.16 20.23 -9.94
CA ASP A 91 25.10 20.92 -10.68
C ASP A 91 23.69 20.64 -10.12
N ALA A 92 23.43 19.43 -9.64
CA ALA A 92 22.14 19.07 -9.03
C ALA A 92 21.97 19.76 -7.67
N MET A 93 23.04 19.81 -6.88
CA MET A 93 23.06 20.51 -5.60
C MET A 93 22.92 22.03 -5.80
N ALA A 94 23.59 22.59 -6.81
CA ALA A 94 23.50 24.00 -7.18
C ALA A 94 22.07 24.39 -7.62
N GLN A 95 21.43 23.62 -8.51
CA GLN A 95 20.05 23.89 -8.93
C GLN A 95 19.04 23.80 -7.78
N MET A 96 19.23 22.86 -6.86
CA MET A 96 18.38 22.73 -5.67
C MET A 96 18.56 23.93 -4.71
N MET A 97 19.79 24.40 -4.53
CA MET A 97 20.10 25.61 -3.75
C MET A 97 19.54 26.88 -4.40
N GLU A 98 19.64 26.99 -5.72
CA GLU A 98 19.14 28.12 -6.50
C GLU A 98 17.61 28.18 -6.47
N GLY A 99 16.92 27.05 -6.54
CA GLY A 99 15.46 26.98 -6.37
C GLY A 99 14.98 27.38 -4.97
N MET A 100 15.74 27.06 -3.91
CA MET A 100 15.42 27.48 -2.54
C MET A 100 15.75 28.96 -2.29
N MET A 101 16.85 29.48 -2.84
CA MET A 101 17.24 30.90 -2.71
C MET A 101 16.39 31.83 -3.58
N GLY A 102 16.01 31.40 -4.79
CA GLY A 102 15.14 32.18 -5.68
C GLY A 102 13.76 32.45 -5.10
N ASN A 103 13.25 31.55 -4.26
CA ASN A 103 11.94 31.73 -3.60
C ASN A 103 12.01 32.61 -2.33
N HIS A 104 13.21 32.92 -1.82
CA HIS A 104 13.38 33.79 -0.65
C HIS A 104 13.37 35.29 -1.01
N GLN A 105 13.57 35.64 -2.28
CA GLN A 105 13.46 37.03 -2.77
C GLN A 105 12.02 37.55 -2.92
N MET A 106 10.99 36.73 -2.65
CA MET A 106 9.58 37.15 -2.59
C MET A 106 9.01 37.25 -1.17
N MET A 107 9.85 37.12 -0.13
CA MET A 107 9.49 37.41 1.27
C MET A 107 10.36 38.52 1.87
N GLY A 108 10.60 39.57 1.08
CA GLY A 108 11.12 40.87 1.52
C GLY A 108 10.11 41.97 1.22
#